data_AF-A0A2L2YGA3-F1
#
_entry.id   AF-A0A2L2YGA3-F1
#
_cell.length_a   1.000
_cell.length_b   1.000
_cell.length_c   1.000
_cell.angle_alpha   90.00
_cell.angle_beta   90.00
_cell.angle_gamma   90.00
#
_symmetry.space_group_name_H-M   'P 1'
#
loop_
_entity.id
_entity.type
_entity.pdbx_description
1 polymer ?
#
loop_
_entity_poly.entity_id
_entity_poly.type
_entity_poly.pdbx_seq_one_letter_code
_entity_poly.pdbx_strand_id
1 'polypeptide(L)'
;YYGFNDDNKEGFDPYNINAPEFNPDLYLHKLLKECSLSSLMQKENQIFRQIQSLDSEMQTLVYENYNKFISATDTIRKMKNDFKKMEEEMDGLSSNMEVITEFSGNISSTLQGRRQQITKLSGIHSLLKKLQFLFELPPGLKMCIENGAYAQAVRYYLKAQKVLLQYSHMPSFYGIQKDCDILVNELKIKLREQFKFKDASSKQLAECVDLLLQLNEPTEILCDEFIKHAKEKLDCDLMELKHRLEKQTTESDNKNTSGEKHESDERSMDILEFIDFSYNNFVCNVSLVVASYWDLFLGNYSANIENKNTLKHSIPLDKLEIFVKDLMNQYFNFIEIRFSQENTCIDSAILVRALDRFYR
;
A
#
# COMPACT_ATOMS: atom_id res chain seq x y z
N TYR A 1 -10.87 -10.01 -62.76
CA TYR A 1 -9.61 -9.52 -63.34
C TYR A 1 -8.98 -10.67 -64.12
N TYR A 2 -9.32 -10.80 -65.40
CA TYR A 2 -8.63 -11.65 -66.37
C TYR A 2 -8.45 -10.78 -67.60
N GLY A 3 -7.18 -10.54 -67.97
CA GLY A 3 -6.80 -9.68 -69.08
C GLY A 3 -7.20 -10.31 -70.41
N PHE A 4 -8.07 -9.63 -71.15
CA PHE A 4 -8.10 -9.74 -72.60
C PHE A 4 -6.88 -9.00 -73.13
N ASN A 5 -5.84 -9.74 -73.52
CA ASN A 5 -4.80 -9.21 -74.39
C ASN A 5 -5.43 -9.02 -75.77
N ASP A 6 -5.74 -7.76 -76.07
CA ASP A 6 -6.19 -7.25 -77.37
C ASP A 6 -5.00 -7.10 -78.33
N ASP A 7 -4.24 -8.19 -78.50
CA ASP A 7 -3.07 -8.23 -79.38
C ASP A 7 -3.16 -9.48 -80.26
N ASN A 8 -4.09 -9.44 -81.22
CA ASN A 8 -4.03 -10.19 -82.48
C ASN A 8 -4.88 -9.46 -83.52
N LYS A 9 -4.41 -8.29 -83.97
CA LYS A 9 -4.81 -7.76 -85.29
C LYS A 9 -4.08 -8.56 -86.37
N GLU A 10 -4.40 -9.85 -86.48
CA GLU A 10 -4.22 -10.54 -87.76
C GLU A 10 -5.10 -9.83 -88.78
N GLY A 11 -4.53 -9.54 -89.96
CA GLY A 11 -5.11 -8.60 -90.92
C GLY A 11 -6.59 -8.83 -91.18
N PHE A 12 -7.36 -7.76 -91.07
CA PHE A 12 -8.76 -7.67 -91.47
C PHE A 12 -8.89 -8.12 -92.94
N ASP A 13 -9.21 -9.38 -93.18
CA ASP A 13 -9.48 -9.92 -94.52
C ASP A 13 -10.94 -10.41 -94.59
N PRO A 14 -11.87 -9.54 -95.03
CA PRO A 14 -13.28 -9.89 -95.24
C PRO A 14 -13.49 -11.02 -96.26
N TYR A 15 -12.45 -11.42 -96.99
CA TYR A 15 -12.47 -12.49 -97.99
C TYR A 15 -11.95 -13.84 -97.45
N ASN A 16 -11.51 -13.92 -96.19
CA ASN A 16 -11.01 -15.16 -95.60
C ASN A 16 -12.17 -15.97 -94.99
N ILE A 17 -12.43 -17.16 -95.53
CA ILE A 17 -13.50 -18.08 -95.09
C ILE A 17 -13.35 -18.50 -93.61
N ASN A 18 -12.12 -18.54 -93.08
CA ASN A 18 -11.86 -19.01 -91.71
C ASN A 18 -11.81 -17.88 -90.67
N ALA A 19 -11.96 -16.61 -91.10
CA ALA A 19 -11.93 -15.48 -90.19
C ALA A 19 -13.31 -15.23 -89.56
N PRO A 20 -13.37 -14.78 -88.29
CA PRO A 20 -14.63 -14.47 -87.63
C PRO A 20 -15.41 -13.33 -88.31
N GLU A 21 -14.72 -12.47 -89.08
CA GLU A 21 -15.30 -11.36 -89.85
C GLU A 21 -15.57 -11.69 -91.33
N PHE A 22 -15.63 -12.97 -91.72
CA PHE A 22 -15.93 -13.39 -93.09
C PHE A 22 -17.24 -12.80 -93.62
N ASN A 23 -17.19 -12.17 -94.80
CA ASN A 23 -18.37 -11.67 -95.50
C ASN A 23 -18.67 -12.53 -96.75
N PRO A 24 -19.73 -13.36 -96.72
CA PRO A 24 -20.07 -14.25 -97.83
C PRO A 24 -20.33 -13.52 -99.16
N ASP A 25 -20.99 -12.36 -99.10
CA ASP A 25 -21.40 -11.61 -100.29
C ASP A 25 -20.20 -10.95 -100.98
N LEU A 26 -19.29 -10.36 -100.21
CA LEU A 26 -18.06 -9.77 -100.75
C LEU A 26 -17.13 -10.84 -101.34
N TYR A 27 -17.00 -11.98 -100.66
CA TYR A 27 -16.24 -13.12 -101.15
C TYR A 27 -16.82 -13.69 -102.45
N LEU A 28 -18.14 -13.86 -102.52
CA LEU A 28 -18.82 -14.34 -103.71
C LEU A 28 -18.67 -13.36 -104.88
N HIS A 29 -18.85 -12.06 -104.63
CA HIS A 29 -18.68 -11.03 -105.66
C HIS A 29 -17.26 -10.99 -106.22
N LYS A 30 -16.24 -11.19 -105.37
CA LYS A 30 -14.84 -11.30 -105.81
C LYS A 30 -14.62 -12.56 -106.65
N LEU A 31 -15.13 -13.70 -106.19
CA LEU A 31 -15.02 -14.99 -106.89
C LEU A 31 -15.65 -14.95 -108.28
N LEU A 32 -16.82 -14.31 -108.42
CA LEU A 32 -17.53 -14.14 -109.69
C LEU A 32 -16.81 -13.20 -110.67
N LYS A 33 -16.06 -12.21 -110.18
CA LYS A 33 -15.29 -11.27 -111.01
C LYS A 33 -13.95 -11.83 -111.46
N GLU A 34 -13.30 -12.66 -110.65
CA GLU A 34 -11.90 -13.09 -110.84
C GLU A 34 -11.78 -14.52 -111.42
N CYS A 35 -12.80 -15.37 -111.30
CA CYS A 35 -12.72 -16.77 -111.73
C CYS A 35 -13.47 -17.06 -113.05
N SER A 36 -12.93 -18.00 -113.83
CA SER A 36 -13.65 -18.58 -114.98
C SER A 36 -14.77 -19.54 -114.53
N LEU A 37 -15.77 -19.79 -115.38
CA LEU A 37 -16.90 -20.68 -115.05
C LEU A 37 -16.45 -22.09 -114.61
N SER A 38 -15.45 -22.66 -115.28
CA SER A 38 -14.90 -23.97 -114.91
C SER A 38 -14.24 -23.97 -113.53
N SER A 39 -13.52 -22.89 -113.19
CA SER A 39 -12.93 -22.70 -111.86
C SER A 39 -14.00 -22.52 -110.78
N LEU A 40 -15.11 -21.84 -111.09
CA LEU A 40 -16.23 -21.65 -110.18
C LEU A 40 -16.94 -22.98 -109.88
N MET A 41 -17.22 -23.79 -110.91
CA MET A 41 -17.79 -25.13 -110.72
C MET A 41 -16.86 -26.04 -109.91
N GLN A 42 -15.55 -25.94 -110.12
CA GLN A 42 -14.58 -26.69 -109.31
C GLN A 42 -14.58 -26.23 -107.85
N LYS A 43 -14.70 -24.92 -107.59
CA LYS A 43 -14.81 -24.35 -106.24
C LYS A 43 -16.10 -24.76 -105.53
N GLU A 44 -17.23 -24.76 -106.23
CA GLU A 44 -18.51 -25.27 -105.71
C GLU A 44 -18.37 -26.74 -105.28
N ASN A 45 -17.83 -27.59 -106.16
CA ASN A 45 -17.60 -29.00 -105.85
C ASN A 45 -16.62 -29.19 -104.67
N GLN A 46 -15.61 -28.34 -104.56
CA GLN A 46 -14.68 -28.34 -103.43
C GLN A 46 -15.41 -28.00 -102.12
N ILE A 47 -16.21 -26.94 -102.10
CA ILE A 47 -16.97 -26.52 -100.92
C ILE A 47 -17.95 -27.61 -100.51
N PHE A 48 -18.67 -28.21 -101.47
CA PHE A 48 -19.60 -29.29 -101.18
C PHE A 48 -18.92 -30.49 -100.51
N ARG A 49 -17.74 -30.89 -101.01
CA ARG A 49 -16.94 -31.96 -100.38
C ARG A 49 -16.44 -31.57 -98.99
N GLN A 50 -16.05 -30.32 -98.79
CA GLN A 50 -15.61 -29.81 -97.48
C GLN A 50 -16.76 -29.82 -96.47
N ILE A 51 -17.97 -29.41 -96.87
CA ILE A 51 -19.17 -29.47 -96.03
C ILE A 51 -19.44 -30.92 -95.60
N GLN A 52 -19.41 -31.87 -96.53
CA GLN A 52 -19.63 -33.29 -96.20
C GLN A 52 -18.54 -33.86 -95.28
N SER A 53 -17.27 -33.48 -95.50
CA SER A 53 -16.16 -33.89 -94.62
C SER A 53 -16.36 -33.34 -93.20
N LEU A 54 -16.63 -32.05 -93.07
CA LEU A 54 -16.83 -31.38 -91.79
C LEU A 54 -18.03 -31.94 -91.02
N ASP A 55 -19.14 -32.25 -91.71
CA ASP A 55 -20.29 -32.88 -91.06
C ASP A 55 -19.95 -34.28 -90.55
N SER A 56 -19.26 -35.09 -91.35
CA SER A 56 -18.78 -36.40 -90.91
C SER A 56 -17.78 -36.31 -89.75
N GLU A 57 -16.87 -35.34 -89.77
CA GLU A 57 -15.90 -35.08 -88.70
C GLU A 57 -16.59 -34.63 -87.41
N MET A 58 -17.58 -33.75 -87.51
CA MET A 58 -18.40 -33.31 -86.37
C MET A 58 -19.15 -34.49 -85.74
N GLN A 59 -19.79 -35.32 -86.57
CA GLN A 59 -20.47 -36.53 -86.09
C GLN A 59 -19.49 -37.46 -85.36
N THR A 60 -18.35 -37.77 -85.97
CA THR A 60 -17.30 -38.58 -85.34
C THR A 60 -16.85 -37.98 -84.01
N LEU A 61 -16.65 -36.66 -83.93
CA LEU A 61 -16.23 -35.98 -82.70
C LEU A 61 -17.28 -36.08 -81.60
N VAL A 62 -18.56 -35.94 -81.94
CA VAL A 62 -19.68 -36.13 -81.01
C VAL A 62 -19.74 -37.58 -80.54
N TYR A 63 -19.58 -38.57 -81.43
CA TYR A 63 -19.58 -39.98 -81.07
C TYR A 63 -18.39 -40.36 -80.18
N GLU A 64 -17.17 -39.98 -80.56
CA GLU A 64 -15.95 -40.27 -79.82
C GLU A 64 -15.93 -39.60 -78.43
N ASN A 65 -16.55 -38.42 -78.31
CA ASN A 65 -16.58 -37.65 -77.07
C ASN A 65 -17.95 -37.68 -76.36
N TYR A 66 -18.89 -38.52 -76.79
CA TYR A 66 -20.25 -38.58 -76.24
C TYR A 66 -20.26 -38.79 -74.72
N ASN A 67 -19.41 -39.70 -74.25
CA ASN A 67 -19.25 -39.99 -72.82
C ASN A 67 -18.77 -38.76 -72.03
N LYS A 68 -17.93 -37.90 -72.63
CA LYS A 68 -17.44 -36.67 -71.98
C LYS A 68 -18.54 -35.62 -71.91
N PHE A 69 -19.37 -35.48 -72.96
CA PHE A 69 -20.51 -34.55 -72.94
C PHE A 69 -21.56 -34.93 -71.91
N ILE A 70 -21.91 -36.22 -71.82
CA ILE A 70 -22.82 -36.71 -70.78
C ILE A 70 -22.20 -36.48 -69.40
N SER A 71 -20.95 -36.88 -69.19
CA SER A 71 -20.28 -36.72 -67.90
C SER A 71 -20.18 -35.25 -67.47
N ALA A 72 -19.88 -34.35 -68.40
CA ALA A 72 -19.85 -32.91 -68.14
C ALA A 72 -21.24 -32.38 -67.77
N THR A 73 -22.28 -32.80 -68.51
CA THR A 73 -23.68 -32.41 -68.23
C THR A 73 -24.15 -32.91 -66.87
N ASP A 74 -23.85 -34.16 -66.51
CA ASP A 74 -24.20 -34.75 -65.22
C ASP A 74 -23.42 -34.08 -64.08
N THR A 75 -22.15 -33.72 -64.31
CA THR A 75 -21.35 -32.96 -63.34
C THR A 75 -21.94 -31.57 -63.11
N ILE A 76 -22.33 -30.85 -64.17
CA ILE A 76 -23.01 -29.55 -64.06
C ILE A 76 -24.33 -29.68 -63.29
N ARG A 77 -25.10 -30.74 -63.57
CA ARG A 77 -26.37 -31.00 -62.86
C ARG A 77 -26.14 -31.31 -61.39
N LYS A 78 -25.13 -32.13 -61.08
CA LYS A 78 -24.75 -32.46 -59.70
C LYS A 78 -24.29 -31.21 -58.95
N MET A 79 -23.38 -30.43 -59.54
CA MET A 79 -22.93 -29.16 -58.98
C MET A 79 -24.11 -28.24 -58.69
N LYS A 80 -25.05 -28.06 -59.63
CA LYS A 80 -26.25 -27.24 -59.41
C LYS A 80 -27.06 -27.68 -58.20
N ASN A 81 -27.27 -28.98 -58.04
CA ASN A 81 -28.02 -29.52 -56.90
C ASN A 81 -27.26 -29.34 -55.58
N ASP A 82 -25.95 -29.55 -55.57
CA ASP A 82 -25.11 -29.38 -54.39
C ASP A 82 -25.04 -27.90 -53.97
N PHE A 83 -24.94 -26.97 -54.92
CA PHE A 83 -25.01 -25.53 -54.66
C PHE A 83 -26.36 -25.12 -54.06
N LYS A 84 -27.46 -25.67 -54.57
CA LYS A 84 -28.79 -25.38 -54.04
C LYS A 84 -28.94 -25.86 -52.59
N LYS A 85 -28.45 -27.06 -52.26
CA LYS A 85 -28.47 -27.56 -50.88
C LYS A 85 -27.62 -26.70 -49.95
N MET A 86 -26.44 -26.30 -50.40
CA MET A 86 -25.56 -25.42 -49.62
C MET A 86 -26.19 -24.05 -49.37
N GLU A 87 -26.91 -23.49 -50.35
CA GLU A 87 -27.68 -22.25 -50.17
C GLU A 87 -28.78 -22.42 -49.12
N GLU A 88 -29.58 -23.50 -49.21
CA GLU A 88 -30.62 -23.82 -48.21
C GLU A 88 -30.03 -24.01 -46.78
N GLU A 89 -28.87 -24.67 -46.67
CA GLU A 89 -28.17 -24.83 -45.39
C GLU A 89 -27.61 -23.50 -44.85
N MET A 90 -27.09 -22.64 -45.72
CA MET A 90 -26.57 -21.32 -45.36
C MET A 90 -27.69 -20.40 -44.85
N ASP A 91 -28.85 -20.43 -45.52
CA ASP A 91 -30.05 -19.68 -45.10
C ASP A 91 -30.56 -20.19 -43.74
N GLY A 92 -30.59 -21.51 -43.56
CA GLY A 92 -30.92 -22.14 -42.27
C GLY A 92 -29.97 -21.72 -41.14
N LEU A 93 -28.66 -21.66 -41.41
CA LEU A 93 -27.67 -21.19 -40.45
C LEU A 93 -27.87 -19.71 -40.10
N SER A 94 -28.10 -18.85 -41.08
CA SER A 94 -28.35 -17.42 -40.84
C SER A 94 -29.56 -17.20 -39.93
N SER A 95 -30.67 -17.88 -40.22
CA SER A 95 -31.90 -17.84 -39.41
C SER A 95 -31.64 -18.32 -37.97
N ASN A 96 -30.93 -19.44 -37.80
CA ASN A 96 -30.57 -19.93 -36.48
C ASN A 96 -29.68 -18.95 -35.71
N MET A 97 -28.75 -18.29 -36.40
CA MET A 97 -27.86 -17.30 -35.80
C MET A 97 -28.63 -16.05 -35.34
N GLU A 98 -29.64 -15.63 -36.10
CA GLU A 98 -30.54 -14.54 -35.71
C GLU A 98 -31.32 -14.89 -34.45
N VAL A 99 -31.92 -16.10 -34.39
CA VAL A 99 -32.64 -16.58 -33.20
C VAL A 99 -31.73 -16.65 -31.98
N ILE A 100 -30.51 -17.18 -32.13
CA ILE A 100 -29.53 -17.23 -31.03
C ILE A 100 -29.16 -15.82 -30.56
N THR A 101 -28.98 -14.88 -31.50
CA THR A 101 -28.63 -13.50 -31.19
C THR A 101 -29.76 -12.81 -30.43
N GLU A 102 -31.00 -12.99 -30.86
CA GLU A 102 -32.19 -12.47 -30.17
C GLU A 102 -32.31 -13.07 -28.76
N PHE A 103 -32.20 -14.38 -28.64
CA PHE A 103 -32.30 -15.08 -27.35
C PHE A 103 -31.17 -14.66 -26.39
N SER A 104 -29.94 -14.51 -26.89
CA SER A 104 -28.80 -13.99 -26.14
C SER A 104 -29.03 -12.55 -25.68
N GLY A 105 -29.59 -11.70 -26.55
CA GLY A 105 -30.01 -10.33 -26.22
C GLY A 105 -31.03 -10.30 -25.08
N ASN A 106 -32.04 -11.17 -25.14
CA ASN A 106 -33.07 -11.30 -24.11
C ASN A 106 -32.52 -11.81 -22.76
N ILE A 107 -31.60 -12.78 -22.79
CA ILE A 107 -30.89 -13.24 -21.58
C ILE A 107 -30.07 -12.11 -20.98
N SER A 108 -29.30 -11.39 -21.81
CA SER A 108 -28.43 -10.30 -21.36
C SER A 108 -29.23 -9.18 -20.70
N SER A 109 -30.33 -8.74 -21.32
CA SER A 109 -31.20 -7.70 -20.77
C SER A 109 -31.85 -8.14 -19.44
N THR A 110 -32.31 -9.39 -19.36
CA THR A 110 -32.89 -9.96 -18.13
C THR A 110 -31.87 -10.07 -16.99
N LEU A 111 -30.64 -10.50 -17.30
CA LEU A 111 -29.57 -10.65 -16.30
C LEU A 111 -28.94 -9.32 -15.89
N GLN A 112 -28.98 -8.29 -16.74
CA GLN A 112 -28.34 -7.01 -16.46
C GLN A 112 -28.88 -6.34 -15.20
N GLY A 113 -30.19 -6.39 -14.98
CA GLY A 113 -30.81 -5.87 -13.75
C GLY A 113 -30.30 -6.60 -12.49
N ARG A 114 -30.26 -7.94 -12.51
CA ARG A 114 -29.72 -8.75 -11.42
C ARG A 114 -28.23 -8.51 -11.21
N ARG A 115 -27.44 -8.39 -12.29
CA ARG A 115 -26.00 -8.12 -12.23
C ARG A 115 -25.71 -6.77 -11.59
N GLN A 116 -26.50 -5.73 -11.90
CA GLN A 116 -26.38 -4.42 -11.26
C GLN A 116 -26.70 -4.48 -9.77
N GLN A 117 -27.76 -5.19 -9.37
CA GLN A 117 -28.10 -5.37 -7.96
C GLN A 117 -27.00 -6.11 -7.20
N ILE A 118 -26.48 -7.20 -7.76
CA ILE A 118 -25.35 -7.96 -7.19
C ILE A 118 -24.11 -7.07 -7.09
N THR A 119 -23.83 -6.24 -8.10
CA THR A 119 -22.68 -5.31 -8.08
C THR A 119 -22.84 -4.25 -7.00
N LYS A 120 -24.04 -3.66 -6.85
CA LYS A 120 -24.34 -2.71 -5.76
C LYS A 120 -24.20 -3.37 -4.40
N LEU A 121 -24.77 -4.56 -4.21
CA LEU A 121 -24.73 -5.29 -2.96
C LEU A 121 -23.30 -5.73 -2.60
N SER A 122 -22.53 -6.22 -3.57
CA SER A 122 -21.11 -6.55 -3.41
C SER A 122 -20.28 -5.31 -3.07
N GLY A 123 -20.57 -4.17 -3.70
CA GLY A 123 -19.95 -2.89 -3.38
C GLY A 123 -20.22 -2.45 -1.94
N ILE A 124 -21.50 -2.50 -1.51
CA ILE A 124 -21.90 -2.22 -0.13
C ILE A 124 -21.24 -3.21 0.83
N HIS A 125 -21.23 -4.50 0.52
CA HIS A 125 -20.59 -5.53 1.36
C HIS A 125 -19.08 -5.31 1.48
N SER A 126 -18.41 -4.88 0.41
CA SER A 126 -16.97 -4.52 0.44
C SER A 126 -16.72 -3.30 1.34
N LEU A 127 -17.57 -2.27 1.25
CA LEU A 127 -17.51 -1.10 2.12
C LEU A 127 -17.80 -1.47 3.57
N LEU A 128 -18.82 -2.28 3.81
CA LEU A 128 -19.17 -2.78 5.14
C LEU A 128 -18.01 -3.57 5.73
N LYS A 129 -17.34 -4.43 4.95
CA LYS A 129 -16.15 -5.18 5.40
C LYS A 129 -14.98 -4.26 5.74
N LYS A 130 -14.76 -3.17 4.99
CA LYS A 130 -13.74 -2.16 5.32
C LYS A 130 -14.09 -1.38 6.59
N LEU A 131 -15.38 -1.13 6.81
CA LEU A 131 -15.90 -0.41 7.98
C LEU A 131 -16.11 -1.30 9.20
N GLN A 132 -16.16 -2.62 9.02
CA GLN A 132 -16.28 -3.62 10.10
C GLN A 132 -15.17 -3.44 11.13
N PHE A 133 -13.95 -3.13 10.69
CA PHE A 133 -12.83 -2.79 11.57
C PHE A 133 -13.14 -1.64 12.54
N LEU A 134 -13.98 -0.69 12.12
CA LEU A 134 -14.37 0.44 12.97
C LEU A 134 -15.40 0.04 14.03
N PHE A 135 -16.28 -0.92 13.72
CA PHE A 135 -17.20 -1.51 14.70
C PHE A 135 -16.49 -2.46 15.69
N GLU A 136 -15.42 -3.12 15.25
CA GLU A 136 -14.57 -3.97 16.09
C GLU A 136 -13.56 -3.19 16.95
N LEU A 137 -13.40 -1.88 16.70
CA LEU A 137 -12.43 -1.03 17.39
C LEU A 137 -12.76 -0.82 18.88
N PRO A 138 -13.97 -0.42 19.31
CA PRO A 138 -14.28 -0.29 20.74
C PRO A 138 -14.06 -1.57 21.56
N PRO A 139 -14.56 -2.76 21.17
CA PRO A 139 -14.31 -3.98 21.93
C PRO A 139 -12.83 -4.39 21.88
N GLY A 140 -12.15 -4.20 20.75
CA GLY A 140 -10.70 -4.44 20.65
C GLY A 140 -9.89 -3.54 21.58
N LEU A 141 -10.25 -2.26 21.68
CA LEU A 141 -9.61 -1.30 22.56
C LEU A 141 -9.84 -1.66 24.03
N LYS A 142 -11.07 -2.03 24.40
CA LYS A 142 -11.41 -2.49 25.75
C LYS A 142 -10.60 -3.74 26.15
N MET A 143 -10.48 -4.73 25.25
CA MET A 143 -9.68 -5.93 25.49
C MET A 143 -8.18 -5.60 25.64
N CYS A 144 -7.64 -4.67 24.84
CA CYS A 144 -6.25 -4.25 24.99
C CYS A 144 -6.00 -3.53 26.32
N ILE A 145 -6.98 -2.75 26.80
CA ILE A 145 -6.94 -2.09 28.11
C ILE A 145 -6.97 -3.14 29.24
N GLU A 146 -7.80 -4.17 29.14
CA GLU A 146 -7.89 -5.27 30.13
C GLU A 146 -6.62 -6.12 30.17
N ASN A 147 -5.98 -6.36 29.01
CA ASN A 147 -4.75 -7.13 28.90
C ASN A 147 -3.47 -6.33 29.22
N GLY A 148 -3.58 -5.03 29.56
CA GLY A 148 -2.44 -4.16 29.84
C GLY A 148 -1.56 -3.83 28.63
N ALA A 149 -2.00 -4.14 27.41
CA ALA A 149 -1.25 -3.91 26.17
C ALA A 149 -1.51 -2.48 25.62
N TYR A 150 -1.10 -1.47 26.39
CA TYR A 150 -1.43 -0.07 26.11
C TYR A 150 -0.80 0.46 24.81
N ALA A 151 0.43 0.05 24.47
CA ALA A 151 1.06 0.47 23.22
C ALA A 151 0.27 0.06 21.98
N GLN A 152 -0.26 -1.16 22.01
CA GLN A 152 -1.06 -1.69 20.91
C GLN A 152 -2.43 -0.99 20.83
N ALA A 153 -3.04 -0.66 21.98
CA ALA A 153 -4.28 0.10 22.08
C ALA A 153 -4.15 1.49 21.42
N VAL A 154 -3.08 2.23 21.75
CA VAL A 154 -2.82 3.57 21.20
C VAL A 154 -2.60 3.52 19.69
N ARG A 155 -1.82 2.55 19.20
CA ARG A 155 -1.58 2.39 17.75
C ARG A 155 -2.85 2.07 16.97
N TYR A 156 -3.71 1.20 17.52
CA TYR A 156 -5.01 0.90 16.90
C TYR A 156 -5.92 2.12 16.89
N TYR A 157 -5.97 2.87 17.99
CA TYR A 157 -6.74 4.11 18.06
C TYR A 157 -6.23 5.16 17.06
N LEU A 158 -4.92 5.43 17.00
CA LEU A 158 -4.36 6.42 16.07
C LEU A 158 -4.62 6.09 14.60
N LYS A 159 -4.53 4.81 14.23
CA LYS A 159 -4.83 4.37 12.86
C LYS A 159 -6.31 4.56 12.54
N ALA A 160 -7.18 4.27 13.49
CA ALA A 160 -8.62 4.44 13.32
C ALA A 160 -9.08 5.89 13.44
N GLN A 161 -8.40 6.74 14.20
CA GLN A 161 -8.72 8.16 14.39
C GLN A 161 -8.70 8.92 13.07
N LYS A 162 -7.71 8.64 12.20
CA LYS A 162 -7.64 9.22 10.84
C LYS A 162 -8.87 8.86 10.00
N VAL A 163 -9.34 7.63 10.14
CA VAL A 163 -10.53 7.12 9.44
C VAL A 163 -11.82 7.71 10.06
N LEU A 164 -11.92 7.76 11.39
CA LEU A 164 -13.03 8.36 12.12
C LEU A 164 -13.22 9.85 11.77
N LEU A 165 -12.13 10.61 11.66
CA LEU A 165 -12.17 12.01 11.25
C LEU A 165 -12.70 12.17 9.82
N GLN A 166 -12.31 11.28 8.90
CA GLN A 166 -12.78 11.32 7.51
C GLN A 166 -14.29 11.00 7.41
N TYR A 167 -14.83 10.15 8.29
CA TYR A 167 -16.24 9.74 8.30
C TYR A 167 -17.10 10.43 9.39
N SER A 168 -16.58 11.49 10.00
CA SER A 168 -17.22 12.25 11.11
C SER A 168 -18.62 12.79 10.80
N HIS A 169 -18.93 13.04 9.52
CA HIS A 169 -20.20 13.61 9.07
C HIS A 169 -21.38 12.62 9.13
N MET A 170 -21.13 11.33 9.35
CA MET A 170 -22.18 10.32 9.42
C MET A 170 -22.64 10.08 10.88
N PRO A 171 -23.93 10.28 11.20
CA PRO A 171 -24.46 10.11 12.55
C PRO A 171 -24.22 8.72 13.17
N SER A 172 -24.21 7.66 12.35
CA SER A 172 -23.97 6.29 12.83
C SER A 172 -22.57 6.07 13.41
N PHE A 173 -21.57 6.85 12.98
CA PHE A 173 -20.19 6.76 13.49
C PHE A 173 -19.95 7.64 14.71
N TYR A 174 -20.84 8.60 14.99
CA TYR A 174 -20.73 9.47 16.16
C TYR A 174 -20.80 8.69 17.48
N GLY A 175 -21.67 7.67 17.55
CA GLY A 175 -21.74 6.78 18.72
C GLY A 175 -20.42 6.04 18.97
N ILE A 176 -19.85 5.46 17.91
CA ILE A 176 -18.57 4.73 17.98
C ILE A 176 -17.43 5.67 18.35
N GLN A 177 -17.40 6.87 17.77
CA GLN A 177 -16.40 7.88 18.10
C GLN A 177 -16.48 8.25 19.59
N LYS A 178 -17.67 8.51 20.11
CA LYS A 178 -17.89 8.81 21.52
C LYS A 178 -17.45 7.65 22.43
N ASP A 179 -17.75 6.42 22.06
CA ASP A 179 -17.33 5.23 22.82
C ASP A 179 -15.81 5.06 22.80
N CYS A 180 -15.17 5.27 21.65
CA CYS A 180 -13.71 5.28 21.53
C CYS A 180 -13.08 6.40 22.38
N ASP A 181 -13.68 7.59 22.41
CA ASP A 181 -13.18 8.72 23.22
C ASP A 181 -13.31 8.42 24.72
N ILE A 182 -14.40 7.77 25.16
CA ILE A 182 -14.55 7.30 26.54
C ILE A 182 -13.45 6.28 26.89
N LEU A 183 -13.22 5.29 26.02
CA LEU A 183 -12.20 4.26 26.24
C LEU A 183 -10.77 4.83 26.22
N VAL A 184 -10.51 5.84 25.39
CA VAL A 184 -9.23 6.55 25.40
C VAL A 184 -9.05 7.37 26.68
N ASN A 185 -10.11 7.97 27.21
CA ASN A 185 -10.04 8.63 28.51
C ASN A 185 -9.80 7.62 29.65
N GLU A 186 -10.41 6.43 29.59
CA GLU A 186 -10.11 5.35 30.54
C GLU A 186 -8.66 4.87 30.43
N LEU A 187 -8.15 4.73 29.19
CA LEU A 187 -6.75 4.40 28.92
C LEU A 187 -5.80 5.45 29.51
N LYS A 188 -6.12 6.74 29.35
CA LYS A 188 -5.36 7.85 29.94
C LYS A 188 -5.34 7.78 31.46
N ILE A 189 -6.48 7.48 32.10
CA ILE A 189 -6.56 7.32 33.56
C ILE A 189 -5.68 6.15 34.01
N LYS A 190 -5.77 4.98 33.35
CA LYS A 190 -4.95 3.81 33.71
C LYS A 190 -3.46 4.04 33.48
N LEU A 191 -3.07 4.72 32.40
CA LEU A 191 -1.67 5.10 32.17
C LEU A 191 -1.16 6.08 33.25
N ARG A 192 -1.99 7.03 33.69
CA ARG A 192 -1.66 7.93 34.81
C ARG A 192 -1.59 7.22 36.15
N GLU A 193 -2.41 6.20 36.37
CA GLU A 193 -2.29 5.33 37.55
C GLU A 193 -0.97 4.56 37.52
N GLN A 194 -0.60 3.96 36.38
CA GLN A 194 0.71 3.31 36.20
C GLN A 194 1.89 4.26 36.39
N PHE A 195 1.73 5.52 36.00
CA PHE A 195 2.74 6.56 36.24
C PHE A 195 2.93 6.91 37.72
N LYS A 196 1.88 6.76 38.54
CA LYS A 196 1.92 7.02 40.00
C LYS A 196 2.39 5.82 40.81
N PHE A 197 2.48 4.62 40.20
CA PHE A 197 3.02 3.45 40.89
C PHE A 197 4.54 3.58 41.01
N LYS A 198 5.01 3.66 42.26
CA LYS A 198 6.39 3.90 42.70
C LYS A 198 7.43 2.86 42.23
N ASP A 199 6.97 1.72 41.70
CA ASP A 199 7.79 0.56 41.33
C ASP A 199 7.93 0.34 39.81
N ALA A 200 7.41 1.25 38.98
CA ALA A 200 7.50 1.09 37.52
C ALA A 200 8.95 1.25 37.03
N SER A 201 9.40 0.31 36.19
CA SER A 201 10.74 0.36 35.59
C SER A 201 10.91 1.66 34.79
N SER A 202 12.10 2.28 34.81
CA SER A 202 12.43 3.48 34.03
C SER A 202 12.05 3.37 32.54
N LYS A 203 12.03 2.15 31.99
CA LYS A 203 11.59 1.87 30.61
C LYS A 203 10.06 1.87 30.44
N GLN A 204 9.32 1.37 31.42
CA GLN A 204 7.86 1.38 31.42
C GLN A 204 7.33 2.80 31.64
N LEU A 205 8.01 3.60 32.47
CA LEU A 205 7.70 5.04 32.62
C LEU A 205 7.95 5.81 31.32
N ALA A 206 9.07 5.54 30.65
CA ALA A 206 9.38 6.11 29.33
C ALA A 206 8.32 5.74 28.28
N GLU A 207 7.91 4.46 28.23
CA GLU A 207 6.87 3.98 27.33
C GLU A 207 5.49 4.59 27.67
N CYS A 208 5.12 4.70 28.95
CA CYS A 208 3.86 5.34 29.34
C CYS A 208 3.83 6.83 28.96
N VAL A 209 4.94 7.55 29.15
CA VAL A 209 5.06 8.96 28.75
C VAL A 209 4.99 9.10 27.23
N ASP A 210 5.66 8.25 26.46
CA ASP A 210 5.58 8.25 24.99
C ASP A 210 4.14 7.96 24.50
N LEU A 211 3.46 6.99 25.11
CA LEU A 211 2.07 6.66 24.78
C LEU A 211 1.09 7.78 25.16
N LEU A 212 1.31 8.48 26.27
CA LEU A 212 0.50 9.63 26.66
C LEU A 212 0.75 10.85 25.75
N LEU A 213 1.99 11.04 25.28
CA LEU A 213 2.32 12.04 24.26
C LEU A 213 1.65 11.73 22.92
N GLN A 214 1.64 10.46 22.50
CA GLN A 214 0.93 10.00 21.29
C GLN A 214 -0.59 10.19 21.38
N LEU A 215 -1.18 10.21 22.58
CA LEU A 215 -2.61 10.44 22.81
C LEU A 215 -3.01 11.93 22.91
N ASN A 216 -2.13 12.85 22.47
CA ASN A 216 -2.33 14.31 22.46
C ASN A 216 -2.68 14.89 23.84
N GLU A 217 -2.11 14.36 24.93
CA GLU A 217 -2.18 15.06 26.22
C GLU A 217 -1.24 16.27 26.27
N PRO A 218 -1.60 17.34 27.00
CA PRO A 218 -0.73 18.51 27.13
C PRO A 218 0.55 18.10 27.86
N THR A 219 1.67 18.27 27.15
CA THR A 219 3.04 18.05 27.61
C THR A 219 3.35 18.73 28.94
N GLU A 220 2.66 19.83 29.24
CA GLU A 220 2.81 20.60 30.48
C GLU A 220 2.46 19.79 31.74
N ILE A 221 1.39 18.99 31.70
CA ILE A 221 0.93 18.19 32.86
C ILE A 221 1.84 16.98 33.06
N LEU A 222 2.26 16.36 31.96
CA LEU A 222 3.22 15.24 31.96
C LEU A 222 4.59 15.66 32.47
N CYS A 223 5.06 16.86 32.09
CA CYS A 223 6.30 17.43 32.62
C CYS A 223 6.20 17.65 34.13
N ASP A 224 5.11 18.22 34.62
CA ASP A 224 4.92 18.48 36.06
C ASP A 224 4.83 17.18 36.87
N GLU A 225 4.17 16.15 36.34
CA GLU A 225 4.07 14.85 37.00
C GLU A 225 5.40 14.09 36.96
N PHE A 226 6.14 14.13 35.86
CA PHE A 226 7.48 13.53 35.76
C PHE A 226 8.49 14.22 36.66
N ILE A 227 8.46 15.55 36.72
CA ILE A 227 9.32 16.31 37.62
C ILE A 227 8.98 15.99 39.09
N LYS A 228 7.69 15.84 39.44
CA LYS A 228 7.30 15.42 40.80
C LYS A 228 7.79 14.02 41.15
N HIS A 229 7.61 13.04 40.26
CA HIS A 229 8.08 11.68 40.48
C HIS A 229 9.61 11.60 40.55
N ALA A 230 10.31 12.34 39.67
CA ALA A 230 11.76 12.49 39.72
C ALA A 230 12.21 13.16 41.02
N LYS A 231 11.49 14.20 41.49
CA LYS A 231 11.76 14.88 42.76
C LYS A 231 11.58 13.93 43.94
N GLU A 232 10.50 13.17 44.00
CA GLU A 232 10.26 12.20 45.09
C GLU A 232 11.33 11.09 45.13
N LYS A 233 11.79 10.61 43.97
CA LYS A 233 12.88 9.64 43.88
C LYS A 233 14.21 10.24 44.35
N LEU A 234 14.54 11.45 43.88
CA LEU A 234 15.77 12.14 44.27
C LEU A 234 15.72 12.61 45.73
N ASP A 235 14.56 12.95 46.27
CA ASP A 235 14.35 13.28 47.68
C ASP A 235 14.51 12.02 48.55
N CYS A 236 14.11 10.85 48.06
CA CYS A 236 14.41 9.56 48.71
C CYS A 236 15.93 9.28 48.71
N ASP A 237 16.62 9.50 47.60
CA ASP A 237 18.08 9.39 47.51
C ASP A 237 18.80 10.41 48.43
N LEU A 238 18.24 11.63 48.57
CA LEU A 238 18.70 12.67 49.50
C LEU A 238 18.40 12.32 50.97
N MET A 239 17.26 11.70 51.26
CA MET A 239 16.93 11.20 52.61
C MET A 239 17.82 10.02 53.00
N GLU A 240 18.21 9.17 52.05
CA GLU A 240 19.19 8.12 52.30
C GLU A 240 20.59 8.71 52.60
N LEU A 241 20.99 9.77 51.87
CA LEU A 241 22.16 10.57 52.18
C LEU A 241 22.08 11.21 53.57
N LYS A 242 20.92 11.78 53.95
CA LYS A 242 20.68 12.43 55.25
C LYS A 242 20.66 11.44 56.42
N HIS A 243 20.02 10.28 56.27
CA HIS A 243 19.96 9.24 57.30
C HIS A 243 21.34 8.60 57.55
N ARG A 244 22.16 8.49 56.50
CA ARG A 244 23.58 8.06 56.63
C ARG A 244 24.46 9.13 57.28
N LEU A 245 24.11 10.42 57.11
CA LEU A 245 24.69 11.55 57.84
C LEU A 245 24.31 11.52 59.35
N GLU A 246 23.04 11.28 59.68
CA GLU A 246 22.56 11.25 61.07
C GLU A 246 23.14 10.07 61.88
N LYS A 247 23.37 8.91 61.24
CA LYS A 247 24.07 7.77 61.87
C LYS A 247 25.51 8.09 62.27
N GLN A 248 26.18 9.03 61.61
CA GLN A 248 27.54 9.47 61.99
C GLN A 248 27.53 10.39 63.22
N THR A 249 26.50 11.23 63.40
CA THR A 249 26.38 12.08 64.61
C THR A 249 26.17 11.27 65.90
N THR A 250 25.50 10.12 65.84
CA THR A 250 25.28 9.27 67.01
C THR A 250 26.52 8.50 67.48
N GLU A 251 27.52 8.32 66.61
CA GLU A 251 28.78 7.63 66.98
C GLU A 251 29.82 8.59 67.59
N SER A 252 29.71 9.90 67.35
CA SER A 252 30.57 10.90 68.01
C SER A 252 30.28 11.09 69.51
N ASP A 253 29.05 10.86 69.97
CA ASP A 253 28.67 11.04 71.38
C ASP A 253 28.95 9.81 72.26
N ASN A 254 29.29 8.65 71.69
CA ASN A 254 29.55 7.41 72.44
C ASN A 254 31.02 6.98 72.46
N LYS A 255 31.96 7.93 72.42
CA LYS A 255 33.35 7.68 72.81
C LYS A 255 33.53 7.82 74.32
N ASN A 256 32.99 6.87 75.07
CA ASN A 256 33.56 6.46 76.36
C ASN A 256 32.96 5.09 76.71
N THR A 257 33.68 4.02 76.33
CA THR A 257 34.09 2.89 77.19
C THR A 257 34.33 1.65 76.32
N SER A 258 35.62 1.27 76.21
CA SER A 258 36.21 -0.05 75.94
C SER A 258 35.74 -0.87 74.73
N GLY A 259 36.72 -1.21 73.88
CA GLY A 259 36.53 -1.94 72.64
C GLY A 259 36.43 -3.46 72.75
N GLU A 260 36.17 -4.07 71.60
CA GLU A 260 36.73 -5.32 71.12
C GLU A 260 36.30 -5.53 69.66
N LYS A 261 37.06 -6.37 68.96
CA LYS A 261 37.22 -6.48 67.50
C LYS A 261 35.96 -6.99 66.79
N HIS A 262 35.58 -6.34 65.67
CA HIS A 262 34.99 -7.01 64.51
C HIS A 262 35.41 -6.30 63.20
N GLU A 263 36.09 -7.06 62.33
CA GLU A 263 36.40 -6.73 60.94
C GLU A 263 35.18 -7.04 60.06
N SER A 264 34.52 -6.01 59.53
CA SER A 264 34.02 -5.91 58.14
C SER A 264 33.22 -4.60 57.95
N ASP A 265 33.85 -3.62 57.28
CA ASP A 265 33.22 -2.48 56.59
C ASP A 265 32.36 -1.44 57.34
N GLU A 266 32.64 -1.19 58.62
CA GLU A 266 32.23 0.05 59.32
C GLU A 266 33.45 0.98 59.51
N ARG A 267 33.99 1.49 58.40
CA ARG A 267 34.89 2.65 58.45
C ARG A 267 34.08 3.88 58.09
N SER A 268 34.04 4.82 59.03
CA SER A 268 33.67 6.22 58.82
C SER A 268 34.11 6.68 57.42
N MET A 269 33.16 6.94 56.51
CA MET A 269 33.50 7.41 55.17
C MET A 269 34.33 8.68 55.28
N ASP A 270 35.52 8.64 54.70
CA ASP A 270 36.38 9.81 54.54
C ASP A 270 35.66 10.83 53.65
N ILE A 271 35.96 12.13 53.80
CA ILE A 271 35.30 13.24 53.08
C ILE A 271 35.24 12.96 51.56
N LEU A 272 36.30 12.32 51.06
CA LEU A 272 36.48 11.90 49.68
C LEU A 272 35.54 10.77 49.25
N GLU A 273 35.29 9.77 50.10
CA GLU A 273 34.35 8.68 49.83
C GLU A 273 32.90 9.16 49.93
N PHE A 274 32.61 10.10 50.84
CA PHE A 274 31.30 10.74 50.93
C PHE A 274 31.00 11.58 49.68
N ILE A 275 31.98 12.35 49.19
CA ILE A 275 31.82 13.12 47.94
C ILE A 275 31.65 12.19 46.74
N ASP A 276 32.45 11.13 46.62
CA ASP A 276 32.28 10.13 45.56
C ASP A 276 30.91 9.44 45.61
N PHE A 277 30.47 9.06 46.81
CA PHE A 277 29.18 8.43 47.01
C PHE A 277 28.05 9.40 46.65
N SER A 278 28.18 10.68 47.04
CA SER A 278 27.21 11.70 46.72
C SER A 278 27.17 12.03 45.22
N TYR A 279 28.31 12.04 44.55
CA TYR A 279 28.40 12.23 43.10
C TYR A 279 27.78 11.04 42.36
N ASN A 280 28.14 9.81 42.74
CA ASN A 280 27.64 8.60 42.09
C ASN A 280 26.17 8.29 42.39
N ASN A 281 25.67 8.64 43.57
CA ASN A 281 24.28 8.37 43.94
C ASN A 281 23.34 9.51 43.55
N PHE A 282 23.74 10.77 43.78
CA PHE A 282 22.85 11.90 43.51
C PHE A 282 23.11 12.54 42.15
N VAL A 283 24.35 12.95 41.85
CA VAL A 283 24.67 13.67 40.60
C VAL A 283 24.50 12.78 39.36
N CYS A 284 24.94 11.52 39.42
CA CYS A 284 24.70 10.56 38.34
C CYS A 284 23.20 10.27 38.14
N ASN A 285 22.41 10.09 39.22
CA ASN A 285 20.97 9.88 39.10
C ASN A 285 20.24 11.13 38.55
N VAL A 286 20.66 12.33 38.97
CA VAL A 286 20.18 13.59 38.39
C VAL A 286 20.52 13.66 36.89
N SER A 287 21.75 13.29 36.50
CA SER A 287 22.14 13.27 35.08
C SER A 287 21.34 12.27 34.25
N LEU A 288 21.01 11.10 34.80
CA LEU A 288 20.16 10.09 34.16
C LEU A 288 18.71 10.56 34.05
N VAL A 289 18.19 11.27 35.06
CA VAL A 289 16.87 11.92 35.02
C VAL A 289 16.85 13.04 33.98
N VAL A 290 17.89 13.86 33.90
CA VAL A 290 18.01 14.92 32.89
C VAL A 290 18.11 14.34 31.49
N ALA A 291 18.92 13.30 31.28
CA ALA A 291 19.05 12.62 29.99
C ALA A 291 17.74 11.93 29.57
N SER A 292 17.07 11.22 30.48
CA SER A 292 15.77 10.61 30.20
C SER A 292 14.67 11.64 29.94
N TYR A 293 14.68 12.78 30.64
CA TYR A 293 13.80 13.90 30.36
C TYR A 293 14.07 14.50 28.97
N TRP A 294 15.34 14.63 28.61
CA TRP A 294 15.76 15.10 27.28
C TRP A 294 15.29 14.14 26.18
N ASP A 295 15.53 12.85 26.31
CA ASP A 295 15.13 11.87 25.30
C ASP A 295 13.60 11.79 25.15
N LEU A 296 12.85 11.89 26.26
CA LEU A 296 11.39 11.77 26.25
C LEU A 296 10.68 13.03 25.72
N PHE A 297 11.13 14.21 26.14
CA PHE A 297 10.42 15.47 25.85
C PHE A 297 11.08 16.31 24.77
N LEU A 298 12.40 16.24 24.60
CA LEU A 298 13.16 16.96 23.57
C LEU A 298 13.52 16.09 22.35
N GLY A 299 13.71 14.78 22.50
CA GLY A 299 13.93 13.87 21.36
C GLY A 299 12.76 13.86 20.37
N ASN A 300 11.52 13.89 20.88
CA ASN A 300 10.29 14.00 20.08
C ASN A 300 10.04 15.41 19.51
N TYR A 301 10.82 16.42 19.93
CA TYR A 301 10.70 17.82 19.48
C TYR A 301 11.29 18.04 18.07
N SER A 302 12.33 17.27 17.70
CA SER A 302 13.02 17.39 16.41
C SER A 302 12.16 16.93 15.21
N ALA A 303 11.24 15.97 15.42
CA ALA A 303 10.41 15.43 14.35
C ALA A 303 9.19 16.29 13.97
N ASN A 304 8.83 17.31 14.77
CA ASN A 304 7.55 18.03 14.66
C ASN A 304 7.69 19.51 14.20
N ILE A 305 8.85 19.90 13.68
CA ILE A 305 9.19 21.31 13.35
C ILE A 305 8.32 21.91 12.23
N GLU A 306 7.58 21.13 11.45
CA GLU A 306 6.83 21.70 10.32
C GLU A 306 5.50 22.40 10.67
N ASN A 307 4.98 22.34 11.91
CA ASN A 307 3.70 22.97 12.21
C ASN A 307 3.70 23.90 13.44
N LYS A 308 3.89 25.19 13.14
CA LYS A 308 3.39 26.41 13.82
C LYS A 308 2.89 26.25 15.27
N ASN A 309 3.73 26.67 16.23
CA ASN A 309 3.41 27.64 17.31
C ASN A 309 4.57 27.73 18.32
N THR A 310 5.54 28.60 18.05
CA THR A 310 6.82 28.76 18.77
C THR A 310 6.74 29.13 20.25
N LEU A 311 5.56 29.43 20.82
CA LEU A 311 5.43 29.97 22.18
C LEU A 311 5.09 28.93 23.27
N LYS A 312 4.43 27.81 22.94
CA LYS A 312 4.11 26.74 23.92
C LYS A 312 5.24 25.71 24.11
N HIS A 313 6.31 25.89 23.36
CA HIS A 313 7.33 24.88 23.16
C HIS A 313 8.61 25.09 24.02
N SER A 314 8.77 26.22 24.75
CA SER A 314 9.91 26.43 25.69
C SER A 314 9.65 25.95 27.12
N ILE A 315 8.39 25.69 27.48
CA ILE A 315 7.96 25.39 28.85
C ILE A 315 8.64 24.13 29.45
N PRO A 316 8.91 23.04 28.69
CA PRO A 316 9.61 21.87 29.25
C PRO A 316 11.07 22.19 29.64
N LEU A 317 11.75 23.01 28.85
CA LEU A 317 13.13 23.43 29.08
C LEU A 317 13.25 24.34 30.31
N ASP A 318 12.36 25.34 30.41
CA ASP A 318 12.35 26.29 31.53
C ASP A 318 12.03 25.58 32.86
N LYS A 319 11.10 24.61 32.86
CA LYS A 319 10.75 23.82 34.05
C LYS A 319 11.88 22.88 34.48
N LEU A 320 12.58 22.25 33.52
CA LEU A 320 13.75 21.43 33.81
C LEU A 320 14.88 22.28 34.41
N GLU A 321 15.14 23.47 33.85
CA GLU A 321 16.20 24.35 34.33
C GLU A 321 15.93 24.83 35.77
N ILE A 322 14.67 25.19 36.09
CA ILE A 322 14.26 25.54 37.45
C ILE A 322 14.41 24.34 38.39
N PHE A 323 14.01 23.14 37.96
CA PHE A 323 14.10 21.93 38.77
C PHE A 323 15.54 21.51 39.07
N VAL A 324 16.42 21.52 38.06
CA VAL A 324 17.85 21.22 38.24
C VAL A 324 18.51 22.25 39.14
N LYS A 325 18.17 23.54 39.00
CA LYS A 325 18.68 24.60 39.89
C LYS A 325 18.25 24.40 41.34
N ASP A 326 16.98 24.07 41.60
CA ASP A 326 16.47 23.81 42.96
C ASP A 326 17.17 22.61 43.61
N LEU A 327 17.30 21.50 42.87
CA LEU A 327 17.98 20.30 43.36
C LEU A 327 19.47 20.50 43.61
N MET A 328 20.17 21.18 42.69
CA MET A 328 21.59 21.48 42.86
C MET A 328 21.80 22.42 44.05
N ASN A 329 20.93 23.41 44.27
CA ASN A 329 21.01 24.28 45.45
C ASN A 329 20.82 23.53 46.76
N GLN A 330 19.89 22.57 46.82
CA GLN A 330 19.71 21.73 48.01
C GLN A 330 20.92 20.84 48.26
N TYR A 331 21.49 20.25 47.21
CA TYR A 331 22.73 19.47 47.30
C TYR A 331 23.93 20.30 47.74
N PHE A 332 24.10 21.52 47.20
CA PHE A 332 25.14 22.45 47.64
C PHE A 332 24.97 22.82 49.12
N ASN A 333 23.74 23.04 49.61
CA ASN A 333 23.49 23.27 51.03
C ASN A 333 23.88 22.06 51.90
N PHE A 334 23.61 20.83 51.45
CA PHE A 334 24.02 19.63 52.20
C PHE A 334 25.53 19.44 52.27
N ILE A 335 26.22 19.75 51.17
CA ILE A 335 27.68 19.77 51.11
C ILE A 335 28.23 20.87 52.02
N GLU A 336 27.63 22.05 52.03
CA GLU A 336 28.02 23.17 52.88
C GLU A 336 27.83 22.87 54.38
N ILE A 337 26.74 22.19 54.75
CA ILE A 337 26.50 21.71 56.12
C ILE A 337 27.56 20.67 56.52
N ARG A 338 27.93 19.76 55.61
CA ARG A 338 28.99 18.76 55.86
C ARG A 338 30.36 19.41 56.04
N PHE A 339 30.75 20.33 55.15
CA PHE A 339 31.99 21.09 55.27
C PHE A 339 32.03 21.96 56.54
N SER A 340 30.87 22.47 56.99
CA SER A 340 30.77 23.22 58.24
C SER A 340 30.92 22.35 59.49
N GLN A 341 30.48 21.09 59.46
CA GLN A 341 30.70 20.12 60.53
C GLN A 341 32.18 19.72 60.63
N GLU A 342 32.88 19.63 59.51
CA GLU A 342 34.31 19.22 59.44
C GLU A 342 35.30 20.38 59.66
N ASN A 343 34.89 21.64 59.48
CA ASN A 343 35.66 22.83 59.89
C ASN A 343 36.08 22.82 61.37
N THR A 344 35.49 21.94 62.19
CA THR A 344 35.83 21.77 63.60
C THR A 344 36.90 20.72 63.87
N CYS A 345 37.29 19.86 62.91
CA CYS A 345 38.05 18.64 63.27
C CYS A 345 39.24 18.18 62.37
N ILE A 346 39.42 18.54 61.09
CA ILE A 346 40.51 17.94 60.26
C ILE A 346 41.19 18.90 59.23
N ASP A 347 42.49 18.65 58.98
CA ASP A 347 43.45 19.28 58.04
C ASP A 347 42.87 19.87 56.74
N SER A 348 43.18 21.15 56.50
CA SER A 348 42.79 21.91 55.29
C SER A 348 43.20 21.25 53.96
N ALA A 349 44.20 20.37 53.95
CA ALA A 349 44.67 19.67 52.74
C ALA A 349 43.70 18.60 52.23
N ILE A 350 42.96 17.93 53.11
CA ILE A 350 41.95 16.91 52.73
C ILE A 350 40.72 17.62 52.18
N LEU A 351 40.37 18.76 52.77
CA LEU A 351 39.29 19.64 52.35
C LEU A 351 39.51 20.21 50.93
N VAL A 352 40.75 20.57 50.59
CA VAL A 352 41.12 21.01 49.23
C VAL A 352 41.03 19.88 48.20
N ARG A 353 41.42 18.64 48.56
CA ARG A 353 41.29 17.47 47.65
C ARG A 353 39.85 17.03 47.45
N ALA A 354 39.04 17.13 48.50
CA ALA A 354 37.59 16.92 48.46
C ALA A 354 36.91 17.91 47.49
N LEU A 355 37.26 19.20 47.57
CA LEU A 355 36.78 20.24 46.65
C LEU A 355 37.26 20.03 45.21
N ASP A 356 38.52 19.64 44.99
CA ASP A 356 39.06 19.35 43.65
C ASP A 356 38.35 18.16 43.00
N ARG A 357 37.96 17.16 43.79
CA ARG A 357 37.22 15.98 43.32
C ARG A 357 35.74 16.25 43.04
N PHE A 358 35.16 17.20 43.77
CA PHE A 358 33.80 17.68 43.54
C PHE A 358 33.67 18.56 42.28
N TYR A 359 34.75 19.26 41.92
CA TYR A 359 34.79 20.17 40.76
C TYR A 359 34.97 19.44 39.41
N ARG A 360 35.49 18.20 39.43
CA ARG A 360 35.61 17.34 38.24
C ARG A 360 34.29 16.66 37.91
#